data_AF-A0A497KFT4-F1
#
_entry.id   AF-A0A497KFT4-F1
#
_cell.length_a   1.000
_cell.length_b   1.000
_cell.length_c   1.000
_cell.angle_alpha   90.00
_cell.angle_beta   90.00
_cell.angle_gamma   90.00
#
_symmetry.space_group_name_H-M   'P 1'
#
loop_
_entity.id
_entity.type
_entity.pdbx_description
1 polymer ?
#
loop_
_entity_poly.entity_id
_entity_poly.type
_entity_poly.pdbx_seq_one_letter_code
_entity_poly.pdbx_strand_id
1 'polypeptide(L)'
;MPTAACGINCDVCRAYIEGKCPIGGCIEGSKASQKLEKQKATFGFTCPVLECALKKGVDFCLRDCGDFPCETFYKAGFPYSKEFLDVMKKIMGKE
;
A
#
# COMPACT_ATOMS: atom_id res chain seq x y z
N MET A 1 -8.60 -1.61 -13.04
CA MET A 1 -8.57 -2.66 -12.00
C MET A 1 -7.63 -2.17 -10.90
N PRO A 2 -8.01 -2.21 -9.62
CA PRO A 2 -7.31 -1.40 -8.62
C PRO A 2 -6.04 -2.10 -8.12
N THR A 3 -4.90 -1.66 -8.64
CA THR A 3 -3.61 -1.83 -7.97
C THR A 3 -3.55 -0.87 -6.78
N ALA A 4 -3.22 -1.38 -5.61
CA ALA A 4 -3.03 -0.58 -4.42
C ALA A 4 -1.81 0.35 -4.56
N ALA A 5 -1.75 1.44 -3.79
CA ALA A 5 -0.54 2.25 -3.68
C ALA A 5 0.71 1.42 -3.32
N CYS A 6 0.56 0.34 -2.56
CA CYS A 6 1.65 -0.59 -2.25
C CYS A 6 1.98 -1.61 -3.36
N GLY A 7 1.32 -1.58 -4.52
CA GLY A 7 1.58 -2.50 -5.64
C GLY A 7 0.79 -3.81 -5.62
N ILE A 8 0.06 -4.12 -4.54
CA ILE A 8 -0.82 -5.29 -4.50
C ILE A 8 -1.98 -5.09 -5.48
N ASN A 9 -2.11 -6.00 -6.44
CA ASN A 9 -3.25 -6.01 -7.36
C ASN A 9 -4.42 -6.79 -6.75
N CYS A 10 -5.60 -6.16 -6.68
CA CYS A 10 -6.81 -6.80 -6.18
C CYS A 10 -7.30 -7.96 -7.06
N ASP A 11 -6.98 -7.96 -8.35
CA ASP A 11 -7.37 -9.02 -9.29
C ASP A 11 -6.75 -10.39 -8.96
N VAL A 12 -5.67 -10.39 -8.19
CA VAL A 12 -4.99 -11.62 -7.70
C VAL A 12 -5.09 -11.77 -6.19
N CYS A 13 -5.79 -10.87 -5.50
CA CYS A 13 -5.98 -10.93 -4.06
C CYS A 13 -7.12 -11.89 -3.72
N ARG A 14 -6.80 -13.03 -3.09
CA ARG A 14 -7.79 -14.04 -2.69
C ARG A 14 -8.96 -13.46 -1.90
N ALA A 15 -8.68 -12.57 -0.93
CA ALA A 15 -9.75 -11.96 -0.12
C ALA A 15 -10.70 -11.09 -0.95
N TYR A 16 -10.21 -10.40 -1.99
CA TYR A 16 -11.05 -9.61 -2.88
C TYR A 16 -11.87 -10.50 -3.82
N ILE A 17 -11.22 -11.48 -4.46
CA ILE A 17 -11.85 -12.42 -5.41
C ILE A 17 -12.96 -13.23 -4.73
N GLU A 18 -12.77 -13.63 -3.48
CA GLU A 18 -13.79 -14.34 -2.69
C GLU A 18 -14.87 -13.42 -2.11
N GLY A 19 -14.85 -12.11 -2.41
CA GLY A 19 -15.81 -11.14 -1.89
C GLY A 19 -15.70 -10.86 -0.39
N LYS A 20 -14.61 -11.28 0.24
CA LYS A 20 -14.36 -11.16 1.70
C LYS A 20 -13.60 -9.89 2.09
N CYS A 21 -13.14 -9.10 1.13
CA CYS A 21 -12.44 -7.84 1.39
C CYS A 21 -13.45 -6.78 1.86
N PRO A 22 -13.47 -6.39 3.15
CA PRO A 22 -14.55 -5.57 3.70
C PRO A 22 -14.48 -4.12 3.21
N ILE A 23 -13.31 -3.68 2.75
CA ILE A 23 -13.11 -2.36 2.13
C ILE A 23 -13.41 -2.35 0.62
N GLY A 24 -13.70 -3.50 0.01
CA GLY A 24 -13.98 -3.61 -1.42
C GLY A 24 -12.76 -3.25 -2.27
N GLY A 25 -11.61 -3.84 -1.96
CA GLY A 25 -10.35 -3.64 -2.67
C GLY A 25 -9.58 -2.39 -2.23
N CYS A 26 -8.32 -2.34 -2.62
CA CYS A 26 -7.41 -1.20 -2.42
C CYS A 26 -7.54 -0.19 -3.58
N ILE A 27 -6.70 0.86 -3.59
CA ILE A 27 -6.68 1.89 -4.64
C ILE A 27 -5.30 2.58 -4.72
N GLU A 28 -5.03 3.26 -5.82
CA GLU A 28 -3.89 4.18 -5.99
C GLU A 28 -3.94 5.36 -5.01
N GLY A 29 -2.77 5.90 -4.66
CA GLY A 29 -2.64 6.89 -3.60
C GLY A 29 -3.41 8.20 -3.84
N SER A 30 -3.41 8.76 -5.05
CA SER A 30 -4.12 10.02 -5.35
C SER A 30 -5.64 9.94 -5.17
N LYS A 31 -6.21 8.73 -5.22
CA LYS A 31 -7.66 8.49 -5.07
C LYS A 31 -8.03 7.88 -3.72
N ALA A 32 -7.10 7.88 -2.76
CA ALA A 32 -7.25 7.14 -1.52
C ALA A 32 -8.23 7.74 -0.50
N SER A 33 -8.62 9.01 -0.62
CA SER A 33 -9.38 9.72 0.42
C SER A 33 -10.62 8.95 0.90
N GLN A 34 -11.55 8.59 0.00
CA GLN A 34 -12.74 7.81 0.37
C GLN A 34 -12.41 6.41 0.89
N LYS A 35 -11.30 5.81 0.42
CA LYS A 35 -10.88 4.48 0.84
C LYS A 35 -10.31 4.48 2.26
N LEU A 36 -9.58 5.54 2.64
CA LEU A 36 -9.06 5.72 3.99
C LEU A 36 -10.21 5.91 5.00
N GLU A 37 -11.24 6.69 4.66
CA GLU A 37 -12.44 6.81 5.49
C GLU A 37 -13.11 5.44 5.70
N LYS A 38 -13.26 4.64 4.64
CA LYS A 38 -13.81 3.29 4.74
C LYS A 38 -12.93 2.37 5.59
N GLN A 39 -11.60 2.44 5.47
CA GLN A 39 -10.67 1.69 6.33
C GLN A 39 -10.84 2.09 7.80
N LYS A 40 -10.90 3.38 8.10
CA LYS A 40 -11.08 3.88 9.46
C LYS A 40 -12.39 3.39 10.07
N ALA A 41 -13.49 3.45 9.32
CA ALA A 41 -14.80 2.97 9.77
C ALA A 41 -14.86 1.45 9.93
N THR A 42 -14.18 0.68 9.08
CA THR A 42 -14.24 -0.80 9.06
C THR A 42 -13.28 -1.43 10.06
N PHE A 43 -12.06 -0.89 10.19
CA PHE A 43 -10.96 -1.50 10.95
C PHE A 43 -10.53 -0.70 12.17
N GLY A 44 -10.99 0.55 12.32
CA GLY A 44 -10.51 1.47 13.37
C GLY A 44 -9.17 2.13 13.07
N PHE A 45 -8.49 1.76 11.97
CA PHE A 45 -7.22 2.34 11.54
C PHE A 45 -7.17 2.56 10.02
N THR A 46 -6.28 3.45 9.58
CA THR A 46 -5.95 3.70 8.17
C THR A 46 -4.66 2.98 7.79
N CYS A 47 -4.56 2.50 6.55
CA CYS A 47 -3.31 1.94 6.04
C CYS A 47 -2.24 3.06 5.98
N PRO A 48 -1.12 2.96 6.74
CA PRO A 48 -0.13 4.04 6.80
C PRO A 48 0.55 4.31 5.46
N VAL A 49 0.75 3.26 4.65
CA VAL A 49 1.31 3.36 3.30
C VAL A 49 0.37 4.13 2.37
N LEU A 50 -0.92 3.80 2.40
CA LEU A 50 -1.91 4.46 1.55
C LEU A 50 -2.13 5.92 1.96
N GLU A 51 -2.14 6.20 3.26
CA GLU A 51 -2.23 7.56 3.79
C GLU A 51 -1.00 8.40 3.41
N CYS A 52 0.22 7.83 3.51
CA CYS A 52 1.44 8.48 3.08
C CYS A 52 1.43 8.75 1.56
N ALA A 53 0.98 7.78 0.76
CA ALA A 53 0.86 7.93 -0.69
C ALA A 53 -0.08 9.08 -1.08
N LEU A 54 -1.24 9.19 -0.42
CA LEU A 54 -2.16 10.32 -0.60
C LEU A 54 -1.50 11.66 -0.28
N LYS A 55 -0.85 11.75 0.90
CA LYS A 55 -0.19 13.00 1.34
C LYS A 55 0.94 13.43 0.42
N LYS A 56 1.69 12.46 -0.15
CA LYS A 56 2.79 12.73 -1.08
C LYS A 56 2.34 12.86 -2.54
N GLY A 57 1.06 12.60 -2.86
CA GLY A 57 0.57 12.60 -4.25
C GLY A 57 1.18 11.47 -5.11
N VAL A 58 1.51 10.34 -4.50
CA VAL A 58 2.14 9.18 -5.15
C VAL A 58 1.07 8.13 -5.45
N ASP A 59 0.94 7.70 -6.70
CA ASP A 59 -0.06 6.69 -7.07
C ASP A 59 0.38 5.28 -6.68
N PHE A 60 1.60 4.87 -7.03
CA PHE A 60 2.14 3.55 -6.69
C PHE A 60 3.56 3.67 -6.15
N CYS A 61 3.76 3.31 -4.88
CA CYS A 61 5.05 3.46 -4.20
C CYS A 61 6.19 2.70 -4.88
N LEU A 62 5.93 1.49 -5.39
CA LEU A 62 6.97 0.68 -6.04
C LEU A 62 7.44 1.28 -7.38
N ARG A 63 6.60 2.08 -8.04
CA ARG A 63 6.87 2.68 -9.36
C ARG A 63 7.31 4.13 -9.25
N ASP A 64 6.64 4.90 -8.40
CA ASP A 64 6.67 6.37 -8.41
C ASP A 64 7.40 6.97 -7.19
N CYS A 65 7.57 6.22 -6.09
CA CYS A 65 8.19 6.76 -4.87
C CYS A 65 9.72 6.59 -4.91
N GLY A 66 10.43 7.71 -5.07
CA GLY A 66 11.90 7.76 -5.01
C GLY A 66 12.48 7.27 -3.68
N ASP A 67 11.72 7.27 -2.59
CA ASP A 67 12.16 6.80 -1.27
C ASP A 67 11.95 5.30 -1.05
N PHE A 68 11.17 4.62 -1.91
CA PHE A 68 10.86 3.20 -1.68
C PHE A 68 12.11 2.31 -1.82
N PRO A 69 12.36 1.34 -0.93
CA PRO A 69 11.61 1.03 0.30
C PRO A 69 11.90 2.06 1.41
N CYS A 70 10.84 2.71 1.92
CA CYS A 70 10.97 3.83 2.86
C CYS A 70 10.57 3.44 4.29
N GLU A 71 10.91 4.31 5.25
CA GLU A 71 10.63 4.09 6.68
C GLU A 71 9.14 3.82 6.97
N THR A 72 8.21 4.39 6.19
CA THR A 72 6.77 4.11 6.32
C THR A 72 6.46 2.61 6.13
N PHE A 73 7.10 1.94 5.16
CA PHE A 73 6.91 0.51 4.96
C PHE A 73 7.52 -0.31 6.11
N TYR A 74 8.73 0.05 6.55
CA TYR A 74 9.39 -0.62 7.67
C TYR A 74 8.59 -0.51 8.97
N LYS A 75 8.04 0.68 9.28
CA LYS A 75 7.20 0.92 10.46
C LYS A 75 5.82 0.27 10.35
N ALA A 76 5.22 0.26 9.16
CA ALA A 76 3.91 -0.34 8.97
C ALA A 76 3.96 -1.86 9.18
N GLY A 77 5.05 -2.53 8.81
CA GLY A 77 5.20 -3.99 8.94
C GLY A 77 4.28 -4.80 8.03
N PHE A 78 3.47 -4.14 7.20
CA PHE A 78 2.62 -4.75 6.18
C PHE A 78 2.45 -3.75 5.00
N PRO A 79 2.22 -4.25 3.77
CA PRO A 79 2.07 -5.65 3.41
C PRO A 79 3.37 -6.42 3.22
N TYR A 80 4.52 -5.75 3.19
CA TYR A 80 5.81 -6.37 2.97
C TYR A 80 6.55 -6.56 4.29
N SER A 81 7.19 -7.71 4.43
CA SER A 81 8.06 -7.99 5.57
C SER A 81 9.34 -7.17 5.48
N LYS A 82 10.03 -7.03 6.61
CA LYS A 82 11.34 -6.37 6.67
C LYS A 82 12.33 -7.01 5.70
N GLU A 83 12.33 -8.34 5.59
CA GLU A 83 13.22 -9.10 4.72
C GLU A 83 12.98 -8.76 3.24
N PHE A 84 11.72 -8.66 2.82
CA PHE A 84 11.40 -8.25 1.45
C PHE A 84 11.89 -6.82 1.18
N LEU A 85 11.64 -5.90 2.11
CA LEU A 85 12.09 -4.52 1.98
C LEU A 85 13.61 -4.42 1.92
N ASP A 86 14.34 -5.19 2.73
CA ASP A 86 15.80 -5.25 2.73
C ASP A 86 16.36 -5.82 1.41
N VAL A 87 15.69 -6.83 0.81
CA VAL A 87 16.04 -7.34 -0.52
C VAL A 87 15.82 -6.27 -1.60
N MET A 88 14.66 -5.60 -1.59
CA MET A 88 14.36 -4.52 -2.54
C MET A 88 15.35 -3.37 -2.40
N LYS A 89 15.71 -2.99 -1.17
CA LYS A 89 16.69 -1.95 -0.87
C LYS A 89 18.04 -2.24 -1.55
N LYS A 90 18.52 -3.49 -1.45
CA LYS A 90 19.74 -3.97 -2.11
C LYS A 90 19.63 -3.99 -3.63
N ILE A 91 18.55 -4.55 -4.18
CA ILE A 91 18.34 -4.63 -5.65
C ILE A 91 18.29 -3.23 -6.27
N MET A 92 17.73 -2.26 -5.55
CA MET A 92 17.60 -0.88 -6.00
C MET A 92 18.86 -0.02 -5.76
N GLY A 93 19.93 -0.57 -5.18
CA GLY A 93 21.18 0.14 -4.93
C GLY A 93 21.06 1.31 -3.95
N LYS A 94 20.11 1.24 -3.01
CA LYS A 94 19.92 2.25 -1.97
C LYS A 94 20.57 1.74 -0.70
N GLU A 95 21.80 2.11 -0.40
CA GLU A 95 22.45 1.73 0.87
C GLU A 95 22.13 2.73 1.99
#